data_AF-A0A0F4LLC5-F1
#
_entry.id   AF-A0A0F4LLC5-F1
#
_cell.length_a   1.000
_cell.length_b   1.000
_cell.length_c   1.000
_cell.angle_alpha   90.00
_cell.angle_beta   90.00
_cell.angle_gamma   90.00
#
_symmetry.space_group_name_H-M   'P 1'
#
loop_
_entity.id
_entity.type
_entity.pdbx_description
1 polymer ?
#
loop_
_entity_poly.entity_id
_entity_poly.type
_entity_poly.pdbx_seq_one_letter_code
_entity_poly.pdbx_strand_id
1 'polypeptide(L)'
;MKKTIVIDGVTYSVANFCKKYGFSESKANKLYNQGYEGKQLLDKLSQEKLTINGQKFKSKLQAANYYHIPPTTFYRHLKNGDIDKLIKRKQVLEKYGLN
;
A
#
# COMPACT_ATOMS: atom_id res chain seq x y z
N MET A 1 13.14 -26.61 -4.05
CA MET A 1 13.98 -25.54 -4.63
C MET A 1 13.99 -24.33 -3.70
N LYS A 2 15.16 -23.77 -3.39
CA LYS A 2 15.25 -22.47 -2.69
C LYS A 2 14.83 -21.37 -3.67
N LYS A 3 13.84 -20.56 -3.30
CA LYS A 3 13.41 -19.39 -4.09
C LYS A 3 14.51 -18.35 -4.05
N THR A 4 14.91 -17.87 -5.23
CA THR A 4 15.94 -16.85 -5.38
C THR A 4 15.37 -15.65 -6.12
N ILE A 5 15.80 -14.46 -5.74
CA ILE A 5 15.36 -13.18 -6.31
C ILE A 5 16.59 -12.51 -6.89
N VAL A 6 16.61 -12.30 -8.19
CA VAL A 6 17.72 -11.63 -8.89
C VAL A 6 17.35 -10.18 -9.15
N ILE A 7 18.16 -9.24 -8.64
CA ILE A 7 17.98 -7.80 -8.84
C ILE A 7 19.34 -7.20 -9.21
N ASP A 8 19.39 -6.53 -10.36
CA ASP A 8 20.60 -5.87 -10.88
C ASP A 8 21.84 -6.79 -10.87
N GLY A 9 21.65 -8.07 -11.26
CA GLY A 9 22.72 -9.08 -11.30
C GLY A 9 23.10 -9.70 -9.95
N VAL A 10 22.48 -9.25 -8.84
CA VAL A 10 22.71 -9.83 -7.51
C VAL A 10 21.60 -10.81 -7.16
N THR A 11 21.99 -12.01 -6.77
CA THR A 11 21.07 -13.07 -6.33
C THR A 11 20.87 -13.04 -4.82
N TYR A 12 19.63 -12.89 -4.39
CA TYR A 12 19.22 -12.92 -3.00
C TYR A 12 18.39 -14.16 -2.69
N SER A 13 18.50 -14.68 -1.46
CA SER A 13 17.42 -15.47 -0.88
C SER A 13 16.25 -14.54 -0.52
N VAL A 14 15.03 -15.08 -0.43
CA VAL A 14 13.84 -14.29 -0.04
C VAL A 14 14.05 -13.56 1.29
N ALA A 15 14.64 -14.23 2.29
CA ALA A 15 14.92 -13.65 3.60
C ALA A 15 15.93 -12.48 3.52
N ASN A 16 17.05 -12.66 2.81
CA ASN A 16 18.05 -11.60 2.65
C ASN A 16 17.50 -10.41 1.85
N PHE A 17 16.69 -10.68 0.83
CA PHE A 17 15.99 -9.64 0.08
C PHE A 17 15.06 -8.84 1.00
N CYS A 18 14.20 -9.52 1.77
CA CYS A 18 13.26 -8.86 2.67
C CYS A 18 13.98 -8.05 3.76
N LYS A 19 15.06 -8.59 4.34
CA LYS A 19 15.90 -7.89 5.32
C LYS A 19 16.57 -6.64 4.72
N LYS A 20 17.08 -6.74 3.49
CA LYS A 20 17.75 -5.62 2.80
C LYS A 20 16.79 -4.46 2.49
N TYR A 21 15.59 -4.78 2.01
CA TYR A 21 14.63 -3.75 1.56
C TYR A 21 13.51 -3.43 2.58
N GLY A 22 13.52 -4.08 3.75
CA GLY A 22 12.56 -3.81 4.82
C GLY A 22 11.14 -4.31 4.54
N PHE A 23 11.00 -5.44 3.84
CA PHE A 23 9.70 -6.01 3.48
C PHE A 23 9.30 -7.19 4.35
N SER A 24 8.00 -7.49 4.40
CA SER A 24 7.48 -8.71 5.01
C SER A 24 7.77 -9.92 4.11
N GLU A 25 8.40 -10.95 4.67
CA GLU A 25 8.64 -12.22 3.97
C GLU A 25 7.36 -12.90 3.51
N SER A 26 6.27 -12.81 4.30
CA SER A 26 4.99 -13.39 3.94
C SER A 26 4.41 -12.74 2.67
N LYS A 27 4.47 -11.41 2.60
CA LYS A 27 4.01 -10.66 1.43
C LYS A 27 4.90 -10.89 0.21
N ALA A 28 6.22 -10.90 0.39
CA ALA A 28 7.17 -11.20 -0.69
C ALA A 28 6.96 -12.61 -1.25
N ASN A 29 6.76 -13.61 -0.39
CA ASN A 29 6.45 -14.98 -0.82
C ASN A 29 5.12 -15.08 -1.56
N LYS A 30 4.08 -14.38 -1.11
CA LYS A 30 2.78 -14.35 -1.79
C LYS A 30 2.92 -13.80 -3.21
N LEU A 31 3.61 -12.67 -3.38
CA LEU A 31 3.82 -12.05 -4.69
C LEU A 31 4.73 -12.92 -5.58
N TYR A 32 5.78 -13.51 -5.01
CA TYR A 32 6.63 -14.45 -5.75
C TYR A 32 5.84 -15.66 -6.27
N ASN A 33 4.96 -16.23 -5.44
CA ASN A 33 4.08 -17.33 -5.85
C ASN A 33 3.04 -16.91 -6.89
N GLN A 34 2.75 -15.62 -7.03
CA GLN A 34 1.91 -15.07 -8.09
C GLN A 34 2.69 -14.83 -9.40
N GLY A 35 3.98 -15.15 -9.44
CA GLY A 35 4.85 -15.01 -10.62
C GLY A 35 5.59 -13.67 -10.69
N TYR A 36 5.52 -12.83 -9.66
CA TYR A 36 6.32 -11.60 -9.64
C TYR A 36 7.76 -11.90 -9.25
N GLU A 37 8.70 -11.59 -10.13
CA GLU A 37 10.13 -11.87 -9.93
C GLU A 37 11.01 -10.61 -10.04
N GLY A 38 12.22 -10.70 -9.49
CA GLY A 38 13.26 -9.68 -9.58
C GLY A 38 12.78 -8.26 -9.29
N LYS A 39 12.95 -7.36 -10.27
CA LYS A 39 12.56 -5.95 -10.17
C LYS A 39 11.05 -5.75 -10.08
N GLN A 40 10.24 -6.59 -10.75
CA GLN A 40 8.78 -6.50 -10.67
C GLN A 40 8.28 -6.78 -9.25
N LEU A 41 8.90 -7.75 -8.57
CA LEU A 41 8.61 -8.06 -7.17
C LEU A 41 8.96 -6.87 -6.27
N LEU A 42 10.13 -6.26 -6.47
CA LEU A 42 10.57 -5.06 -5.75
C LEU A 42 9.59 -3.89 -5.93
N ASP A 43 9.17 -3.64 -7.16
CA ASP A 43 8.23 -2.56 -7.48
C ASP A 43 6.86 -2.81 -6.84
N LYS A 44 6.33 -4.04 -6.92
CA LYS A 44 5.05 -4.41 -6.27
C LYS A 44 5.10 -4.30 -4.76
N LEU A 45 6.21 -4.66 -4.14
CA LEU A 45 6.41 -4.49 -2.70
C LEU A 45 6.50 -3.02 -2.31
N SER A 46 7.07 -2.19 -3.18
CA SER A 46 7.24 -0.74 -2.98
C SER A 46 5.97 0.08 -3.29
N GLN A 47 5.04 -0.46 -4.10
CA GLN A 47 3.83 0.22 -4.59
C GLN A 47 2.75 0.51 -3.52
N GLU A 48 2.96 0.21 -2.24
CA GLU A 48 1.96 0.48 -1.19
C GLU A 48 1.90 1.93 -0.70
N LYS A 49 2.54 2.87 -1.39
CA LYS A 49 2.43 4.29 -1.05
C LYS A 49 1.16 4.87 -1.69
N LEU A 50 0.06 4.82 -0.95
CA LEU A 50 -1.18 5.49 -1.32
C LEU A 50 -0.96 6.99 -1.14
N THR A 51 -1.10 7.78 -2.21
CA THR A 51 -1.02 9.24 -2.11
C THR A 51 -2.42 9.82 -2.31
N ILE A 52 -2.93 10.56 -1.33
CA ILE A 52 -4.25 11.22 -1.38
C ILE A 52 -4.08 12.66 -0.87
N ASN A 53 -4.57 13.63 -1.64
CA ASN A 53 -4.41 15.07 -1.35
C ASN A 53 -2.96 15.47 -1.00
N GLY A 54 -1.97 14.91 -1.70
CA GLY A 54 -0.54 15.17 -1.48
C GLY A 54 0.08 14.44 -0.28
N GLN A 55 -0.72 13.79 0.56
CA GLN A 55 -0.25 13.03 1.72
C GLN A 55 0.02 11.57 1.36
N LYS A 56 1.17 11.04 1.77
CA LYS A 56 1.57 9.64 1.53
C LYS A 56 1.19 8.77 2.73
N PHE A 57 0.46 7.69 2.46
CA PHE A 57 0.04 6.70 3.43
C PHE A 57 0.67 5.33 3.12
N LYS A 58 1.04 4.61 4.18
CA LYS A 58 1.57 3.24 4.13
C LYS A 58 0.49 2.20 3.78
N SER A 59 -0.78 2.52 4.02
CA SER A 59 -1.90 1.63 3.72
C SER A 59 -3.21 2.39 3.56
N LYS A 60 -4.21 1.75 2.94
CA LYS A 60 -5.57 2.29 2.85
C LYS A 60 -6.21 2.47 4.24
N LEU A 61 -5.92 1.56 5.18
CA LEU A 61 -6.41 1.65 6.56
C LEU A 61 -5.84 2.89 7.28
N GLN A 62 -4.54 3.13 7.11
CA GLN A 62 -3.91 4.33 7.68
C GLN A 62 -4.55 5.60 7.14
N ALA A 63 -4.82 5.66 5.83
CA ALA A 63 -5.50 6.79 5.22
C ALA A 63 -6.93 6.96 5.73
N ALA A 64 -7.70 5.88 5.84
CA ALA A 64 -9.07 5.91 6.37
C ALA A 64 -9.11 6.48 7.80
N ASN A 65 -8.20 6.01 8.66
CA ASN A 65 -8.09 6.49 10.04
C ASN A 65 -7.68 7.97 10.10
N TYR A 66 -6.74 8.40 9.24
CA TYR A 66 -6.29 9.78 9.16
C TYR A 66 -7.41 10.76 8.79
N TYR A 67 -8.28 10.38 7.86
CA TYR A 67 -9.43 11.20 7.45
C TYR A 67 -10.70 10.95 8.29
N HIS A 68 -10.61 10.14 9.35
CA HIS A 68 -11.75 9.79 10.21
C HIS A 68 -12.95 9.21 9.44
N ILE A 69 -12.66 8.44 8.38
CA ILE A 69 -13.67 7.77 7.56
C ILE A 69 -13.64 6.28 7.89
N PRO A 70 -14.80 5.64 8.12
CA PRO A 70 -14.87 4.19 8.31
C PRO A 70 -14.17 3.43 7.16
N PRO A 71 -13.32 2.44 7.44
CA PRO A 71 -12.51 1.77 6.41
C PRO A 71 -13.33 1.21 5.25
N THR A 72 -14.51 0.65 5.54
CA THR A 72 -15.43 0.12 4.52
C THR A 72 -15.90 1.20 3.56
N THR A 73 -16.33 2.35 4.07
CA THR A 73 -16.70 3.53 3.28
C THR A 73 -15.51 4.03 2.49
N PHE A 74 -14.36 4.21 3.14
CA PHE A 74 -13.14 4.69 2.50
C PHE A 74 -12.72 3.81 1.31
N TYR A 75 -12.69 2.48 1.48
CA TYR A 75 -12.29 1.55 0.43
C TYR A 75 -13.26 1.55 -0.74
N ARG A 76 -14.57 1.67 -0.47
CA ARG A 76 -15.59 1.76 -1.51
C ARG A 76 -15.38 3.01 -2.37
N HIS A 77 -15.21 4.17 -1.75
CA HIS A 77 -15.02 5.42 -2.48
C HIS A 77 -13.67 5.49 -3.20
N LEU A 78 -12.62 4.92 -2.60
CA LEU A 78 -11.33 4.77 -3.26
C LEU A 78 -11.42 3.87 -4.51
N LYS A 79 -12.19 2.78 -4.44
CA LYS A 79 -12.41 1.88 -5.59
C LYS A 79 -13.24 2.56 -6.70
N ASN A 80 -14.21 3.37 -6.30
CA ASN A 80 -15.09 4.09 -7.23
C ASN A 80 -14.46 5.36 -7.82
N GLY A 81 -13.30 5.79 -7.31
CA GLY A 81 -12.59 6.98 -7.80
C GLY A 81 -13.14 8.31 -7.30
N ASP A 82 -14.03 8.31 -6.30
CA ASP A 82 -14.69 9.51 -5.76
C ASP A 82 -14.21 9.89 -4.34
N ILE A 83 -13.04 9.39 -3.94
CA ILE A 83 -12.47 9.58 -2.60
C ILE A 83 -12.24 11.06 -2.24
N ASP A 84 -11.84 11.88 -3.21
CA ASP A 84 -11.58 13.30 -2.98
C ASP A 84 -12.86 14.07 -2.60
N LYS A 85 -13.99 13.68 -3.20
CA LYS A 85 -15.32 14.27 -2.89
C LYS A 85 -15.74 13.90 -1.47
N LEU A 86 -15.52 12.65 -1.06
CA LEU A 86 -15.83 12.19 0.29
C LEU A 86 -15.00 12.93 1.34
N ILE A 87 -13.68 13.05 1.12
CA ILE A 87 -12.77 13.73 2.05
C ILE A 87 -13.15 15.21 2.19
N LYS A 88 -13.40 15.91 1.08
CA LYS A 88 -13.86 17.31 1.12
C LYS A 88 -15.15 17.46 1.92
N ARG A 89 -16.13 16.57 1.71
CA ARG A 89 -17.38 16.59 2.47
C ARG A 89 -17.13 16.40 3.97
N LYS A 90 -16.29 15.44 4.36
CA LYS A 90 -15.98 15.18 5.77
C LYS A 90 -15.27 16.35 6.44
N GLN A 91 -14.29 16.96 5.79
CA GLN A 91 -13.61 18.15 6.31
C GLN A 91 -14.55 19.34 6.52
N VAL A 92 -15.53 19.53 5.62
CA VAL A 92 -16.57 20.55 5.78
C VAL A 92 -17.44 20.23 7.01
N LEU A 93 -17.93 18.99 7.12
CA LEU A 93 -18.76 18.57 8.25
C LEU A 93 -18.05 18.74 9.61
N GLU A 94 -16.79 18.33 9.70
CA GLU A 94 -15.97 18.52 10.90
C GLU A 94 -15.75 20.01 11.23
N LYS A 95 -15.49 20.85 10.22
CA LYS A 95 -15.34 22.29 10.39
C LYS A 95 -16.58 22.96 11.02
N TYR A 96 -17.77 22.46 10.70
CA TYR A 96 -19.04 22.99 11.21
C TYR A 96 -19.59 22.21 12.42
N GLY A 97 -18.86 21.22 12.95
CA GLY A 97 -19.30 20.42 14.09
C GLY A 97 -20.52 19.53 13.80
N LEU A 98 -20.79 19.25 12.52
CA LEU A 98 -21.92 18.44 12.06
C LEU A 98 -21.44 17.00 11.86
N ASN A 99 -21.27 16.22 12.93
CA ASN A 99 -20.81 14.83 12.85
C ASN A 99 -21.93 13.81 12.83
#